data_AF-A0A0N4UNW4-F1
#
_entry.id   AF-A0A0N4UNW4-F1
#
_cell.length_a   1.000
_cell.length_b   1.000
_cell.length_c   1.000
_cell.angle_alpha   90.00
_cell.angle_beta   90.00
_cell.angle_gamma   90.00
#
_symmetry.space_group_name_H-M   'P 1'
#
loop_
_entity.id
_entity.type
_entity.pdbx_description
1 polymer ?
#
loop_
_entity_poly.entity_id
_entity_poly.type
_entity_poly.pdbx_seq_one_letter_code
_entity_poly.pdbx_strand_id
1 'polypeptide(L)'
;MLFHFLSIISLVRGAKGGEDVPIPHCNKQVTVGRDVRQRPTVDPQLCARMDTPACDAIFDIKGRPVDADGIAATIQSHSNPNVDYMIPVRCTEPALKTLAEKTCPSRCAFCCLTKQYNCINGKYMPKMM
;
A
#
# COMPACT_ATOMS: atom_id res chain seq x y z
N MET A 1 -29.61 -3.43 -11.95
CA MET A 1 -28.54 -3.12 -10.97
C MET A 1 -27.14 -3.48 -11.47
N LEU A 2 -26.97 -4.51 -12.33
CA LEU A 2 -25.66 -4.92 -12.86
C LEU A 2 -24.92 -3.82 -13.66
N PHE A 3 -25.64 -2.99 -14.42
CA PHE A 3 -25.04 -1.92 -15.23
C PHE A 3 -24.26 -0.88 -14.40
N HIS A 4 -24.74 -0.54 -13.20
CA HIS A 4 -24.05 0.43 -12.35
C HIS A 4 -22.69 -0.10 -11.87
N PHE A 5 -22.58 -1.39 -11.56
CA PHE A 5 -21.32 -1.99 -11.15
C PHE A 5 -20.27 -1.94 -12.27
N LEU A 6 -20.67 -2.22 -13.52
CA LEU A 6 -19.76 -2.17 -14.67
C LEU A 6 -19.27 -0.74 -14.98
N SER A 7 -20.15 0.25 -14.88
CA SER A 7 -19.77 1.66 -15.06
C SER A 7 -18.75 2.11 -14.02
N ILE A 8 -18.92 1.70 -12.76
CA ILE A 8 -17.97 2.03 -11.70
C ILE A 8 -16.61 1.37 -11.99
N ILE A 9 -16.57 0.09 -12.36
CA ILE A 9 -15.30 -0.60 -12.70
C ILE A 9 -14.58 0.05 -13.88
N SER A 10 -15.32 0.50 -14.91
CA SER A 10 -14.74 1.15 -16.09
C SER A 10 -14.15 2.51 -15.77
N LEU A 11 -14.83 3.31 -14.94
CA LEU A 11 -14.32 4.61 -14.48
C LEU A 11 -13.00 4.44 -13.72
N VAL A 12 -12.91 3.37 -12.93
CA VAL A 12 -11.73 3.04 -12.13
C VAL A 12 -10.53 2.67 -13.00
N ARG A 13 -10.75 2.02 -14.16
CA ARG A 13 -9.69 1.66 -15.12
C ARG A 13 -9.15 2.84 -15.92
N GLY A 14 -9.98 3.87 -16.16
CA GLY A 14 -9.61 5.03 -16.97
C GLY A 14 -8.69 6.03 -16.27
N ALA A 15 -8.60 5.99 -14.94
CA ALA A 15 -7.63 6.77 -14.19
C ALA A 15 -6.22 6.23 -14.49
N LYS A 16 -5.46 6.94 -15.35
CA LYS A 16 -4.03 6.70 -15.55
C LYS A 16 -3.36 6.70 -14.17
N GLY A 17 -2.98 5.51 -13.68
CA GLY A 17 -2.20 5.39 -12.46
C GLY A 17 -0.90 6.19 -12.60
N GLY A 18 -0.54 6.91 -11.53
CA GLY A 18 0.75 7.59 -11.41
C GLY A 18 1.86 6.67 -10.90
N GLU A 19 3.04 7.24 -10.73
CA GLU A 19 4.19 6.54 -10.12
C GLU A 19 3.87 6.03 -8.72
N ASP A 20 4.34 4.83 -8.40
CA ASP A 20 4.24 4.30 -7.04
C ASP A 20 5.03 5.18 -6.06
N VAL A 21 4.53 5.25 -4.82
CA VAL A 21 5.02 6.19 -3.81
C VAL A 21 5.46 5.47 -2.54
N PRO A 22 6.37 6.05 -1.74
CA PRO A 22 6.68 5.52 -0.41
C PRO A 22 5.43 5.49 0.47
N ILE A 23 5.36 4.52 1.41
CA ILE A 23 4.20 4.41 2.30
C ILE A 23 4.04 5.69 3.15
N PRO A 24 2.88 6.37 3.12
CA PRO A 24 2.67 7.63 3.86
C PRO A 24 2.28 7.44 5.33
N HIS A 25 1.72 6.30 5.70
CA HIS A 25 1.17 5.98 7.02
C HIS A 25 1.53 4.54 7.40
N CYS A 26 1.34 4.14 8.66
CA CYS A 26 1.77 2.80 9.11
C CYS A 26 3.25 2.53 8.83
N ASN A 27 4.09 3.56 8.82
CA ASN A 27 5.50 3.42 8.55
C ASN A 27 6.32 3.57 9.85
N LYS A 28 7.48 2.94 9.82
CA LYS A 28 8.57 3.12 10.78
C LYS A 28 9.85 3.40 10.02
N GLN A 29 10.71 4.18 10.65
CA GLN A 29 12.06 4.42 10.19
C GLN A 29 12.93 3.23 10.60
N VAL A 30 13.69 2.68 9.66
CA VAL A 30 14.74 1.71 9.93
C VAL A 30 16.05 2.23 9.37
N THR A 31 17.13 2.11 10.14
CA THR A 31 18.46 2.51 9.69
C THR A 31 19.12 1.33 8.98
N VAL A 32 19.56 1.56 7.75
CA VAL A 32 20.29 0.58 6.93
C VAL A 32 21.60 1.21 6.47
N GLY A 33 22.69 0.80 7.10
CA GLY A 33 23.97 1.50 6.95
C GLY A 33 23.86 2.95 7.48
N ARG A 34 24.09 3.92 6.60
CA ARG A 34 23.96 5.36 6.92
C ARG A 34 22.61 5.96 6.54
N ASP A 35 21.76 5.19 5.86
CA ASP A 35 20.48 5.67 5.33
C ASP A 35 19.33 5.31 6.26
N VAL A 36 18.31 6.18 6.29
CA VAL A 36 17.03 5.90 6.96
C VAL A 36 15.99 5.54 5.91
N ARG A 37 15.36 4.37 6.05
CA ARG A 37 14.35 3.85 5.13
C ARG A 37 12.99 3.73 5.80
N GLN A 38 11.93 3.99 5.04
CA GLN A 38 10.55 3.84 5.49
C GLN A 38 10.07 2.41 5.22
N ARG A 39 9.66 1.71 6.27
CA ARG A 39 9.13 0.35 6.19
C ARG A 39 7.77 0.25 6.88
N PRO A 40 6.91 -0.71 6.49
CA PRO A 40 5.69 -1.00 7.23
C PRO A 40 5.98 -1.28 8.71
N THR A 41 5.17 -0.70 9.57
CA THR A 41 5.15 -0.95 11.02
C THR A 41 4.83 -2.41 11.30
N VAL A 42 3.82 -2.93 10.60
CA VAL A 42 3.38 -4.32 10.62
C VAL A 42 3.65 -4.88 9.24
N ASP A 43 4.24 -6.08 9.18
CA ASP A 43 4.47 -6.75 7.90
C ASP A 43 3.14 -6.89 7.13
N PRO A 44 3.06 -6.37 5.89
CA PRO A 44 1.85 -6.41 5.08
C PRO A 44 1.29 -7.81 4.86
N GLN A 45 2.11 -8.86 4.93
CA GLN A 45 1.66 -10.25 4.78
C GLN A 45 0.90 -10.79 5.99
N LEU A 46 0.98 -10.12 7.15
CA LEU A 46 0.35 -10.60 8.38
C LEU A 46 -1.12 -10.21 8.51
N CYS A 47 -1.61 -9.26 7.72
CA CYS A 47 -3.04 -8.92 7.69
C CYS A 47 -3.73 -9.45 6.44
N ALA A 48 -5.03 -9.72 6.56
CA ALA A 48 -5.82 -10.31 5.49
C ALA A 48 -5.86 -9.44 4.22
N ARG A 49 -5.87 -10.12 3.07
CA ARG A 49 -6.35 -9.59 1.78
C ARG A 49 -7.76 -10.16 1.59
N MET A 50 -8.81 -9.36 1.83
CA MET A 50 -10.18 -9.90 1.78
C MET A 50 -10.56 -10.35 0.37
N ASP A 51 -10.10 -9.63 -0.65
CA ASP A 51 -10.31 -9.94 -2.07
C ASP A 51 -9.05 -9.58 -2.86
N THR A 52 -8.14 -10.54 -2.99
CA THR A 52 -6.85 -10.30 -3.68
C THR A 52 -7.05 -9.84 -5.13
N PRO A 53 -7.88 -10.51 -5.95
CA PRO A 53 -8.15 -10.04 -7.31
C PRO A 53 -8.69 -8.61 -7.40
N ALA A 54 -9.64 -8.23 -6.53
CA ALA A 54 -10.16 -6.87 -6.53
C ALA A 54 -9.12 -5.87 -6.03
N CYS A 55 -8.37 -6.19 -4.99
CA CYS A 55 -7.31 -5.33 -4.47
C CYS A 55 -6.20 -5.11 -5.50
N ASP A 56 -5.79 -6.15 -6.23
CA ASP A 56 -4.77 -6.02 -7.28
C ASP A 56 -5.30 -5.25 -8.49
N ALA A 57 -6.59 -5.35 -8.82
CA ALA A 57 -7.21 -4.60 -9.90
C ALA A 57 -7.43 -3.11 -9.55
N ILE A 58 -7.72 -2.79 -8.29
CA ILE A 58 -7.99 -1.42 -7.82
C ILE A 58 -6.69 -0.70 -7.42
N PHE A 59 -5.73 -1.42 -6.84
CA PHE A 59 -4.45 -0.89 -6.40
C PHE A 59 -3.33 -1.58 -7.18
N ASP A 60 -3.33 -1.37 -8.50
CA ASP A 60 -2.32 -1.94 -9.38
C ASP A 60 -0.97 -1.25 -9.17
N ILE A 61 0.10 -2.04 -9.21
CA ILE A 61 1.47 -1.52 -9.14
C ILE A 61 1.79 -0.95 -10.51
N LYS A 62 2.15 0.32 -10.56
CA LYS A 62 2.51 1.01 -11.81
C LYS A 62 4.00 1.16 -12.01
N GLY A 63 4.78 1.03 -10.95
CA GLY A 63 6.21 1.26 -10.95
C GLY A 63 6.60 2.71 -10.74
N ARG A 64 7.89 2.92 -10.52
CA ARG A 64 8.54 4.23 -10.59
C ARG A 64 9.90 4.10 -11.29
N PRO A 65 10.04 4.52 -12.56
CA PRO A 65 9.03 5.13 -13.44
C PRO A 65 7.88 4.17 -13.81
N VAL A 66 6.85 4.67 -14.49
CA VAL A 66 5.67 3.87 -14.87
C VAL A 66 5.97 2.97 -16.08
N ASP A 67 6.72 1.90 -15.86
CA ASP A 67 7.08 0.88 -16.85
C ASP A 67 7.36 -0.49 -16.18
N ALA A 68 7.74 -1.48 -16.98
CA ALA A 68 8.00 -2.84 -16.49
C ALA A 68 9.17 -2.91 -15.48
N ASP A 69 10.22 -2.10 -15.69
CA ASP A 69 11.38 -2.06 -14.80
C ASP A 69 11.03 -1.40 -13.47
N GLY A 70 10.23 -0.33 -13.51
CA GLY A 70 9.67 0.31 -12.33
C GLY A 70 8.72 -0.61 -11.57
N ILE A 71 7.88 -1.40 -12.24
CA ILE A 71 7.02 -2.41 -11.59
C ILE A 71 7.89 -3.43 -10.86
N ALA A 72 8.93 -3.95 -11.52
CA ALA A 72 9.87 -4.87 -10.90
C ALA A 72 10.57 -4.24 -9.70
N ALA A 73 11.00 -2.97 -9.79
CA ALA A 73 11.61 -2.22 -8.70
C ALA A 73 10.66 -2.01 -7.51
N THR A 74 9.39 -1.67 -7.75
CA THR A 74 8.37 -1.57 -6.69
C THR A 74 8.20 -2.90 -5.98
N ILE A 75 8.05 -4.01 -6.72
CA ILE A 75 7.90 -5.35 -6.12
C ILE A 75 9.14 -5.70 -5.30
N GLN A 76 10.35 -5.44 -5.83
CA GLN A 76 11.60 -5.68 -5.11
C GLN A 76 11.70 -4.82 -3.85
N SER A 77 11.15 -3.61 -3.84
CA SER A 77 11.12 -2.75 -2.65
C SER A 77 10.40 -3.42 -1.47
N HIS A 78 9.47 -4.34 -1.72
CA HIS A 78 8.72 -5.00 -0.66
C HIS A 78 9.59 -5.93 0.17
N SER A 79 10.62 -6.54 -0.43
CA SER A 79 11.57 -7.43 0.25
C SER A 79 12.95 -6.82 0.52
N ASN A 80 13.31 -5.74 -0.18
CA ASN A 80 14.62 -5.10 -0.04
C ASN A 80 14.61 -4.02 1.06
N PRO A 81 15.27 -4.22 2.21
CA PRO A 81 15.30 -3.23 3.29
C PRO A 81 16.14 -1.99 2.95
N ASN A 82 17.02 -2.05 1.95
CA ASN A 82 17.89 -0.94 1.55
C ASN A 82 17.15 0.17 0.80
N VAL A 83 15.86 0.01 0.51
CA VAL A 83 15.02 0.98 -0.17
C VAL A 83 13.73 1.21 0.60
N ASP A 84 13.12 2.37 0.38
CA ASP A 84 11.79 2.66 0.94
C ASP A 84 10.77 1.67 0.38
N TYR A 85 9.84 1.22 1.22
CA TYR A 85 8.74 0.39 0.75
C TYR A 85 7.80 1.22 -0.13
N MET A 86 7.56 0.76 -1.36
CA MET A 86 6.71 1.46 -2.33
C MET A 86 5.32 0.84 -2.40
N ILE A 87 4.30 1.67 -2.59
CA ILE A 87 2.90 1.26 -2.76
C ILE A 87 2.27 1.98 -3.96
N PRO A 88 1.19 1.42 -4.55
CA PRO A 88 0.40 2.12 -5.56
C PRO A 88 -0.01 3.52 -5.11
N VAL A 89 0.13 4.53 -5.98
CA VAL A 89 -0.28 5.92 -5.66
C VAL A 89 -1.75 6.01 -5.24
N ARG A 90 -2.58 5.11 -5.79
CA ARG A 90 -4.00 4.99 -5.49
C ARG A 90 -4.29 4.68 -4.03
N CYS A 91 -3.33 4.09 -3.31
CA CYS A 91 -3.42 3.90 -1.86
C CYS A 91 -3.45 5.23 -1.08
N THR A 92 -2.96 6.31 -1.68
CA THR A 92 -2.90 7.65 -1.07
C THR A 92 -4.08 8.53 -1.45
N GLU A 93 -4.88 8.12 -2.43
CA GLU A 93 -6.05 8.86 -2.89
C GLU A 93 -7.14 8.89 -1.82
N PRO A 94 -7.63 10.07 -1.39
CA PRO A 94 -8.66 10.16 -0.35
C PRO A 94 -9.92 9.36 -0.64
N ALA A 95 -10.32 9.27 -1.92
CA ALA A 95 -11.50 8.54 -2.36
C ALA A 95 -11.37 7.00 -2.18
N LEU A 96 -10.14 6.48 -2.17
CA LEU A 96 -9.86 5.04 -2.08
C LEU A 96 -9.24 4.64 -0.76
N LYS A 97 -8.75 5.59 0.04
CA LYS A 97 -8.06 5.33 1.31
C LYS A 97 -8.91 4.48 2.27
N THR A 98 -10.20 4.79 2.43
CA THR A 98 -11.09 3.98 3.28
C THR A 98 -11.26 2.54 2.76
N LEU A 99 -11.27 2.36 1.44
CA LEU A 99 -11.33 1.04 0.82
C LEU A 99 -10.00 0.29 1.02
N ALA A 100 -8.87 0.97 0.86
CA ALA A 100 -7.54 0.42 1.13
C ALA A 100 -7.42 -0.05 2.58
N GLU A 101 -7.85 0.76 3.55
CA GLU A 101 -7.77 0.44 4.98
C GLU A 101 -8.68 -0.73 5.38
N LYS A 102 -9.89 -0.79 4.83
CA LYS A 102 -10.90 -1.78 5.25
C LYS A 102 -10.82 -3.08 4.46
N THR A 103 -10.53 -3.04 3.17
CA THR A 103 -10.65 -4.19 2.26
C THR A 103 -9.29 -4.69 1.78
N CYS A 104 -8.34 -3.77 1.55
CA CYS A 104 -7.03 -4.08 0.98
C CYS A 104 -5.84 -3.67 1.89
N PRO A 105 -5.88 -3.89 3.21
CA PRO A 105 -4.88 -3.34 4.12
C PRO A 105 -3.49 -3.90 3.85
N SER A 106 -3.39 -5.15 3.42
CA SER A 106 -2.12 -5.76 3.03
C SER A 106 -1.53 -5.12 1.76
N ARG A 107 -2.37 -4.80 0.76
CA ARG A 107 -1.91 -4.25 -0.51
C ARG A 107 -1.31 -2.85 -0.38
N CYS A 108 -1.89 -2.03 0.50
CA CYS A 108 -1.44 -0.65 0.75
C CYS A 108 -0.58 -0.52 2.03
N ALA A 109 -0.12 -1.63 2.61
CA ALA A 109 0.64 -1.66 3.86
C ALA A 109 -0.03 -0.96 5.06
N PHE A 110 -1.37 -0.94 5.08
CA PHE A 110 -2.20 -0.39 6.14
C PHE A 110 -2.62 -1.41 7.21
N CYS A 111 -1.91 -2.54 7.31
CA CYS A 111 -2.19 -3.55 8.35
C CYS A 111 -2.26 -2.96 9.76
N CYS A 112 -1.48 -1.92 10.04
CA CYS A 112 -1.47 -1.25 11.35
C CYS A 112 -2.82 -0.61 11.72
N LEU A 113 -3.66 -0.26 10.74
CA LEU A 113 -4.98 0.34 10.93
C LEU A 113 -6.10 -0.70 11.07
N THR A 114 -5.79 -1.98 10.83
CA THR A 114 -6.76 -3.06 11.02
C THR A 114 -7.04 -3.28 12.50
N LYS A 115 -8.23 -3.79 12.83
CA LYS A 115 -8.64 -4.09 14.22
C LYS A 115 -7.66 -5.00 14.96
N GLN A 116 -6.94 -5.85 14.25
CA GLN A 116 -5.97 -6.79 14.82
C GLN A 116 -4.76 -6.07 15.42
N TYR A 117 -4.32 -4.96 14.83
CA TYR A 117 -3.11 -4.25 15.26
C TYR A 117 -3.41 -2.89 15.89
N ASN A 118 -4.43 -2.18 15.38
CA ASN A 118 -5.00 -0.94 15.90
C ASN A 118 -3.95 0.06 16.43
N CYS A 119 -2.93 0.37 15.61
CA CYS A 119 -1.85 1.26 16.00
C CYS A 119 -2.33 2.72 16.09
N ILE A 120 -1.92 3.43 17.14
CA ILE A 120 -2.23 4.85 17.34
C ILE A 120 -1.67 5.68 16.17
N ASN A 121 -2.54 6.37 15.43
CA ASN A 121 -2.23 7.26 14.29
C ASN A 121 -1.46 6.66 13.11
N GLY A 122 -1.31 5.34 13.02
CA GLY A 122 -0.33 4.75 12.09
C GLY A 122 1.11 5.25 12.32
N LYS A 123 1.39 5.81 13.50
CA LYS A 123 2.72 6.19 13.98
C LYS A 123 3.10 5.23 15.10
N TYR A 124 4.27 4.58 14.97
CA TYR A 124 4.81 3.71 16.00
C TYR A 124 4.83 4.45 17.36
N MET A 125 4.16 3.90 18.37
CA MET A 125 4.65 3.96 19.75
C MET A 125 5.23 2.57 20.02
N PRO A 126 6.56 2.41 20.17
CA PRO A 126 7.08 1.17 20.73
C PRO A 126 6.41 1.00 22.09
N LYS A 127 5.76 -0.14 22.34
CA LYS A 127 5.41 -0.52 23.71
C LYS A 127 6.72 -0.48 24.48
N MET A 128 6.88 0.52 25.36
CA MET A 128 7.82 0.45 26.46
C MET A 128 7.44 -0.81 27.25
N MET A 129 8.22 -1.87 27.08
CA MET A 129 8.47 -2.82 28.17
C MET A 129 9.61 -2.23 29.00
#